data_AF-A0A943MN90-F1
#
_entry.id   AF-A0A943MN90-F1
#
_cell.length_a   1.000
_cell.length_b   1.000
_cell.length_c   1.000
_cell.angle_alpha   90.00
_cell.angle_beta   90.00
_cell.angle_gamma   90.00
#
_symmetry.space_group_name_H-M   'P 1'
#
loop_
_entity.id
_entity.type
_entity.pdbx_description
1 polymer ?
#
loop_
_entity_poly.entity_id
_entity_poly.type
_entity_poly.pdbx_seq_one_letter_code
_entity_poly.pdbx_strand_id
1 'polypeptide(L)'
;MVTTVSFEITTYDYASPDYGKWTFPHDFHYVYILENGRDAYVGETNDIIERSKEHHRKDDWCYRFHFKRIHVITGEDIEETPAKHFEKLLIKLMRIDRRFHVINRSEGERTFYRRKNEFELGFDRLWPQLVERGLVKHKEFQAILNKTEFKYSPQTSLTDKQIATLTNIVNAIHTSASQNNERQKRLGPYFWKVMQEPERRSLHPLCSITLRRTLISTESKSVWYFPILPHEVN
;
A
#
# COMPACT_ATOMS: atom_id res chain seq x y z
N MET A 1 18.97 2.84 26.11
CA MET A 1 19.66 3.23 24.86
C MET A 1 18.97 2.47 23.74
N VAL A 2 18.42 3.16 22.74
CA VAL A 2 17.80 2.48 21.59
C VAL A 2 18.94 1.96 20.73
N THR A 3 19.11 0.64 20.68
CA THR A 3 20.05 0.00 19.76
C THR A 3 19.63 0.37 18.34
N THR A 4 20.45 1.18 17.68
CA THR A 4 20.18 1.63 16.33
C THR A 4 20.62 0.53 15.37
N VAL A 5 19.67 -0.18 14.78
CA VAL A 5 19.96 -1.17 13.73
C VAL A 5 20.66 -0.45 12.57
N SER A 6 21.90 -0.85 12.29
CA SER A 6 22.70 -0.39 11.15
C SER A 6 22.60 -1.40 10.01
N PHE A 7 22.42 -0.90 8.79
CA PHE A 7 22.44 -1.70 7.57
C PHE A 7 23.51 -1.14 6.65
N GLU A 8 24.25 -2.05 6.02
CA GLU A 8 25.21 -1.73 4.98
C GLU A 8 24.87 -2.51 3.71
N ILE A 9 24.93 -1.82 2.56
CA ILE A 9 24.71 -2.44 1.25
C ILE A 9 26.00 -2.35 0.44
N THR A 10 26.62 -3.50 0.20
CA THR A 10 27.83 -3.62 -0.62
C THR A 10 27.49 -4.22 -1.97
N THR A 11 28.01 -3.64 -3.05
CA THR A 11 27.74 -4.10 -4.42
C THR A 11 28.98 -4.80 -4.98
N TYR A 12 28.78 -5.96 -5.58
CA TYR A 12 29.84 -6.73 -6.23
C TYR A 12 29.49 -7.05 -7.68
N ASP A 13 30.54 -7.26 -8.48
CA ASP A 13 30.41 -7.81 -9.83
C ASP A 13 30.08 -9.30 -9.74
N TYR A 14 28.85 -9.66 -10.07
CA TYR A 14 28.36 -11.04 -10.06
C TYR A 14 28.66 -11.77 -11.38
N ALA A 15 28.86 -11.03 -12.48
CA ALA A 15 29.16 -11.65 -13.76
C ALA A 15 30.54 -12.33 -13.78
N SER A 16 31.47 -11.83 -12.97
CA SER A 16 32.78 -12.45 -12.73
C SER A 16 32.70 -13.45 -11.57
N PRO A 17 32.89 -14.78 -11.80
CA PRO A 17 32.72 -15.82 -10.79
C PRO A 17 33.87 -15.91 -9.77
N ASP A 18 34.46 -14.79 -9.37
CA ASP A 18 35.57 -14.68 -8.41
C ASP A 18 35.07 -14.25 -7.02
N TYR A 19 34.06 -14.97 -6.53
CA TYR A 19 33.29 -14.60 -5.34
C TYR A 19 34.10 -14.71 -4.03
N GLY A 20 35.18 -15.51 -4.04
CA GLY A 20 36.03 -15.73 -2.87
C GLY A 20 36.81 -14.48 -2.43
N LYS A 21 36.84 -13.43 -3.25
CA LYS A 21 37.48 -12.15 -2.93
C LYS A 21 36.56 -11.12 -2.27
N TRP A 22 35.28 -11.43 -2.13
CA TRP A 22 34.31 -10.51 -1.53
C TRP A 22 34.49 -10.45 -0.01
N THR A 23 34.35 -9.25 0.55
CA THR A 23 34.55 -8.99 1.98
C THR A 23 33.32 -8.33 2.56
N PHE A 24 32.67 -8.98 3.52
CA PHE A 24 31.41 -8.50 4.08
C PHE A 24 31.64 -7.77 5.41
N PRO A 25 30.96 -6.63 5.65
CA PRO A 25 31.06 -5.90 6.92
C PRO A 25 30.59 -6.71 8.14
N HIS A 26 29.57 -7.54 7.95
CA HIS A 26 29.03 -8.45 8.95
C HIS A 26 28.72 -9.80 8.31
N ASP A 27 28.88 -10.89 9.07
CA ASP A 27 28.84 -12.27 8.56
C ASP A 27 27.78 -13.19 9.20
N PHE A 28 26.77 -12.60 9.85
CA PHE A 28 25.67 -13.35 10.48
C PHE A 28 24.74 -14.01 9.45
N HIS A 29 23.99 -13.20 8.72
CA HIS A 29 23.04 -13.64 7.71
C HIS A 29 22.88 -12.55 6.65
N TYR A 30 22.74 -12.97 5.39
CA TYR A 30 22.78 -12.08 4.25
C TYR A 30 21.42 -11.98 3.57
N VAL A 31 20.99 -10.77 3.25
CA VAL A 31 19.94 -10.54 2.27
C VAL A 31 20.60 -9.97 1.02
N TYR A 32 20.26 -10.46 -0.17
CA TYR A 32 20.90 -10.01 -1.41
C TYR A 32 19.90 -9.74 -2.52
N ILE A 33 20.30 -8.86 -3.43
CA ILE A 33 19.57 -8.54 -4.65
C ILE A 33 20.50 -8.78 -5.84
N LEU A 34 20.16 -9.74 -6.69
CA LEU A 34 20.78 -9.94 -8.00
C LEU A 34 20.03 -9.08 -9.04
N GLU A 35 20.75 -8.40 -9.91
CA GLU A 35 20.13 -7.63 -10.99
C GLU A 35 20.98 -7.58 -12.28
N ASN A 36 20.33 -7.33 -13.41
CA ASN A 36 20.95 -7.19 -14.73
C ASN A 36 20.64 -5.82 -15.40
N GLY A 37 20.03 -4.89 -14.65
CA GLY A 37 19.49 -3.61 -15.13
C GLY A 37 17.99 -3.63 -15.43
N ARG A 38 17.42 -4.81 -15.76
CA ARG A 38 16.02 -5.03 -16.14
C ARG A 38 15.28 -5.92 -15.14
N ASP A 39 15.83 -7.08 -14.85
CA ASP A 39 15.28 -8.10 -13.98
C ASP A 39 16.02 -8.09 -12.63
N ALA A 40 15.32 -8.47 -11.57
CA ALA A 40 15.91 -8.60 -10.24
C ALA A 40 15.42 -9.86 -9.53
N TYR A 41 16.30 -10.47 -8.73
CA TYR A 41 16.00 -11.56 -7.82
C TYR A 41 16.45 -11.18 -6.42
N VAL A 42 15.60 -11.39 -5.43
CA VAL A 42 15.94 -11.15 -4.01
C VAL A 42 16.05 -12.50 -3.31
N GLY A 43 17.03 -12.67 -2.44
CA GLY A 43 17.16 -13.88 -1.62
C GLY A 43 17.80 -13.61 -0.28
N GLU A 44 17.74 -14.60 0.60
CA GLU A 44 18.51 -14.67 1.83
C GLU A 44 19.41 -15.91 1.87
N THR A 45 20.47 -15.88 2.68
CA THR A 45 21.36 -17.02 2.92
C THR A 45 22.27 -16.78 4.12
N ASN A 46 22.75 -17.87 4.73
CA ASN A 46 23.87 -17.84 5.69
C ASN A 46 25.25 -17.84 5.00
N ASP A 47 25.33 -18.32 3.76
CA ASP A 47 26.57 -18.37 2.98
C ASP A 47 26.33 -17.74 1.60
N ILE A 48 26.72 -16.47 1.48
CA ILE A 48 26.54 -15.69 0.26
C ILE A 48 27.48 -16.11 -0.87
N ILE A 49 28.67 -16.63 -0.54
CA ILE A 49 29.65 -17.07 -1.53
C ILE A 49 29.14 -18.35 -2.18
N GLU A 50 28.78 -19.36 -1.40
CA GLU A 50 28.27 -20.62 -1.95
C GLU A 50 26.95 -20.40 -2.68
N ARG A 51 26.05 -19.58 -2.12
CA ARG A 51 24.79 -19.26 -2.80
C ARG A 51 24.99 -18.54 -4.14
N SER A 52 26.00 -17.69 -4.24
CA SER A 52 26.36 -17.04 -5.51
C SER A 52 26.91 -18.05 -6.53
N LYS A 53 27.67 -19.06 -6.09
CA LYS A 53 28.11 -20.16 -6.97
C LYS A 53 26.92 -20.97 -7.47
N GLU A 54 26.00 -21.34 -6.57
CA GLU A 54 24.79 -22.09 -6.91
C GLU A 54 23.99 -21.38 -8.00
N HIS A 55 23.70 -20.08 -7.84
CA HIS A 55 22.97 -19.29 -8.83
C HIS A 55 23.72 -19.10 -10.17
N HIS A 56 25.03 -19.34 -10.20
CA HIS A 56 25.85 -19.31 -11.41
C HIS A 56 25.95 -20.69 -12.09
N ARG A 57 25.41 -21.76 -11.50
CA ARG A 57 25.36 -23.08 -12.15
C ARG A 57 24.26 -23.11 -13.22
N LYS A 58 24.53 -23.76 -14.35
CA LYS A 58 23.63 -23.78 -15.54
C LYS A 58 22.27 -24.43 -15.28
N ASP A 59 22.20 -25.31 -14.30
CA ASP A 59 20.99 -26.00 -13.85
C ASP A 59 20.12 -25.15 -12.91
N ASP A 60 20.67 -24.09 -12.32
CA ASP A 60 19.89 -23.17 -11.50
C ASP A 60 18.97 -22.28 -12.35
N TRP A 61 17.79 -21.98 -11.83
CA TRP A 61 16.81 -21.14 -12.51
C TRP A 61 17.33 -19.72 -12.76
N CYS A 62 18.12 -19.16 -11.84
CA CYS A 62 18.60 -17.78 -11.91
C CYS A 62 19.65 -17.59 -13.01
N TYR A 63 20.34 -18.66 -13.43
CA TYR A 63 21.36 -18.61 -14.46
C TYR A 63 20.88 -17.99 -15.78
N ARG A 64 19.60 -18.19 -16.10
CA ARG A 64 18.94 -17.75 -17.34
C ARG A 64 18.86 -16.23 -17.50
N PHE A 65 18.97 -15.50 -16.39
CA PHE A 65 18.77 -14.06 -16.35
C PHE A 65 20.08 -13.28 -16.53
N HIS A 66 21.23 -13.97 -16.51
CA HIS A 66 22.55 -13.37 -16.70
C HIS A 66 22.74 -12.10 -15.86
N PHE A 67 22.54 -12.24 -14.55
CA PHE A 67 22.74 -11.14 -13.61
C PHE A 67 24.15 -10.58 -13.70
N LYS A 68 24.26 -9.26 -13.51
CA LYS A 68 25.53 -8.52 -13.62
C LYS A 68 26.07 -8.12 -12.26
N ARG A 69 25.19 -7.71 -11.36
CA ARG A 69 25.57 -7.23 -10.02
C ARG A 69 24.79 -7.98 -8.95
N ILE A 70 25.43 -8.12 -7.81
CA ILE A 70 24.80 -8.53 -6.56
C ILE A 70 24.97 -7.41 -5.54
N HIS A 71 23.87 -7.07 -4.86
CA HIS A 71 23.84 -6.09 -3.78
C HIS A 71 23.58 -6.85 -2.49
N VAL A 72 24.59 -6.96 -1.64
CA VAL A 72 24.53 -7.72 -0.38
C VAL A 72 24.26 -6.75 0.76
N ILE A 73 23.22 -7.03 1.53
CA ILE A 73 22.72 -6.27 2.66
C ILE A 73 23.11 -7.03 3.92
N THR A 74 23.89 -6.36 4.78
CA THR A 74 24.41 -6.89 6.05
C THR A 74 24.09 -5.94 7.19
N GLY A 75 24.06 -6.46 8.42
CA GLY A 75 23.88 -5.69 9.64
C GLY A 75 24.05 -6.58 10.86
N GLU A 76 24.40 -5.99 12.01
CA GLU A 76 24.66 -6.73 13.25
C GLU A 76 23.43 -7.52 13.75
N ASP A 77 22.22 -7.00 13.50
CA ASP A 77 20.97 -7.58 13.96
C ASP A 77 20.26 -8.43 12.88
N ILE A 78 20.90 -8.71 11.74
CA ILE A 78 20.33 -9.55 10.70
C ILE A 78 20.58 -11.02 11.05
N GLU A 79 19.70 -11.56 11.89
CA GLU A 79 19.54 -13.01 12.08
C GLU A 79 18.67 -13.60 10.95
N GLU A 80 18.61 -14.93 10.84
CA GLU A 80 17.85 -15.65 9.81
C GLU A 80 16.37 -15.22 9.74
N THR A 81 15.72 -15.05 10.90
CA THR A 81 14.30 -14.70 10.92
C THR A 81 14.03 -13.27 10.40
N PRO A 82 14.74 -12.22 10.88
CA PRO A 82 14.72 -10.90 10.25
C PRO A 82 15.02 -10.91 8.75
N ALA A 83 16.02 -11.68 8.30
CA ALA A 83 16.38 -11.72 6.89
C ALA A 83 15.30 -12.30 5.99
N LYS A 84 14.66 -13.40 6.39
CA LYS A 84 13.46 -13.95 5.71
C LYS A 84 12.32 -12.94 5.63
N HIS A 85 12.17 -12.10 6.65
CA HIS A 85 11.19 -11.03 6.61
C HIS A 85 11.58 -9.93 5.62
N PHE A 86 12.84 -9.48 5.62
CA PHE A 86 13.35 -8.49 4.68
C PHE A 86 13.28 -8.96 3.24
N GLU A 87 13.64 -10.21 2.95
CA GLU A 87 13.51 -10.81 1.62
C GLU A 87 12.08 -10.65 1.08
N LYS A 88 11.08 -11.13 1.84
CA LYS A 88 9.66 -11.06 1.44
C LYS A 88 9.19 -9.62 1.27
N LEU A 89 9.59 -8.73 2.19
CA LEU A 89 9.21 -7.32 2.14
C LEU A 89 9.82 -6.64 0.91
N LEU A 90 11.11 -6.86 0.62
CA LEU A 90 11.78 -6.34 -0.56
C LEU A 90 11.16 -6.87 -1.86
N ILE A 91 10.87 -8.17 -1.96
CA ILE A 91 10.16 -8.75 -3.12
C ILE A 91 8.85 -8.00 -3.36
N LYS A 92 8.03 -7.84 -2.32
CA LYS A 92 6.73 -7.17 -2.42
C LYS A 92 6.88 -5.71 -2.86
N LEU A 93 7.77 -4.96 -2.22
CA LEU A 93 7.92 -3.53 -2.46
C LEU A 93 8.59 -3.23 -3.81
N MET A 94 9.61 -3.99 -4.20
CA MET A 94 10.26 -3.83 -5.49
C MET A 94 9.31 -4.15 -6.66
N ARG A 95 8.38 -5.10 -6.47
CA ARG A 95 7.29 -5.35 -7.44
C ARG A 95 6.36 -4.14 -7.59
N ILE A 96 5.97 -3.51 -6.49
CA ILE A 96 5.11 -2.32 -6.51
C ILE A 96 5.86 -1.11 -7.09
N ASP A 97 7.15 -0.97 -6.78
CA ASP A 97 8.01 0.12 -7.25
C ASP A 97 8.26 0.06 -8.78
N ARG A 98 8.24 -1.15 -9.37
CA ARG A 98 8.39 -1.39 -10.82
C ARG A 98 9.69 -0.80 -11.39
N ARG A 99 10.75 -0.72 -10.59
CA ARG A 99 12.11 -0.43 -11.08
C ARG A 99 12.69 -1.59 -11.88
N PHE A 100 12.43 -2.82 -11.44
CA PHE A 100 12.86 -4.06 -12.07
C PHE A 100 11.67 -4.99 -12.26
N HIS A 101 11.80 -5.94 -13.19
CA HIS A 101 10.94 -7.12 -13.22
C HIS A 101 11.44 -8.13 -12.17
N VAL A 102 10.75 -8.23 -11.04
CA VAL A 102 11.14 -9.12 -9.94
C VAL A 102 10.73 -10.56 -10.25
N ILE A 103 11.72 -11.45 -10.41
CA ILE A 103 11.54 -12.81 -10.97
C ILE A 103 11.29 -13.91 -9.92
N ASN A 104 11.30 -13.56 -8.63
CA ASN A 104 11.03 -14.51 -7.54
C ASN A 104 9.73 -15.29 -7.79
N ARG A 105 9.78 -16.64 -7.72
CA ARG A 105 8.67 -17.52 -8.14
C ARG A 105 7.51 -17.59 -7.14
N SER A 106 7.70 -17.22 -5.89
CA SER A 106 6.65 -17.20 -4.86
C SER A 106 6.55 -15.80 -4.23
N GLU A 107 5.35 -15.44 -3.76
CA GLU A 107 5.16 -14.29 -2.86
C GLU A 107 5.55 -14.60 -1.41
N GLY A 108 5.88 -15.86 -1.10
CA GLY A 108 6.17 -16.34 0.23
C GLY A 108 4.94 -16.35 1.15
N GLU A 109 4.84 -17.34 2.02
CA GLU A 109 3.86 -17.32 3.13
C GLU A 109 4.18 -16.21 4.13
N ARG A 110 3.19 -15.74 4.91
CA ARG A 110 3.42 -14.72 5.95
C ARG A 110 4.44 -15.23 6.98
N THR A 111 5.56 -14.55 7.14
CA THR A 111 6.42 -14.72 8.32
C THR A 111 5.79 -13.97 9.50
N PHE A 112 5.33 -14.70 10.52
CA PHE A 112 5.03 -14.10 11.81
C PHE A 112 6.33 -13.84 12.55
N TYR A 113 6.53 -12.61 13.03
CA TYR A 113 7.73 -12.25 13.78
C TYR A 113 7.37 -11.50 15.07
N ARG A 114 8.11 -11.80 16.15
CA ARG A 114 7.82 -11.34 17.51
C ARG A 114 8.16 -9.86 17.75
N ARG A 115 9.19 -9.32 17.09
CA ARG A 115 9.65 -7.91 17.24
C ARG A 115 9.33 -7.05 16.00
N LYS A 116 8.11 -7.19 15.45
CA LYS A 116 7.69 -6.51 14.20
C LYS A 116 7.96 -5.00 14.18
N ASN A 117 7.72 -4.30 15.29
CA ASN A 117 7.88 -2.84 15.37
C ASN A 117 9.35 -2.38 15.30
N GLU A 118 10.29 -3.10 15.93
CA GLU A 118 11.71 -2.71 15.94
C GLU A 118 12.36 -2.89 14.56
N PHE A 119 11.92 -3.90 13.81
CA PHE A 119 12.47 -4.21 12.49
C PHE A 119 11.80 -3.43 11.35
N GLU A 120 10.52 -3.08 11.47
CA GLU A 120 9.89 -2.12 10.55
C GLU A 120 10.59 -0.74 10.60
N LEU A 121 11.06 -0.31 11.78
CA LEU A 121 11.87 0.92 11.94
C LEU A 121 13.24 0.82 11.26
N GLY A 122 13.82 -0.38 11.17
CA GLY A 122 15.07 -0.60 10.43
C GLY A 122 14.89 -0.39 8.93
N PHE A 123 13.71 -0.68 8.39
CA PHE A 123 13.43 -0.57 6.97
C PHE A 123 13.40 0.88 6.46
N ASP A 124 12.95 1.82 7.29
CA ASP A 124 13.01 3.26 7.00
C ASP A 124 14.45 3.77 6.76
N ARG A 125 15.46 3.07 7.29
CA ARG A 125 16.88 3.37 7.08
C ARG A 125 17.47 2.64 5.88
N LEU A 126 17.01 1.43 5.61
CA LEU A 126 17.46 0.63 4.46
C LEU A 126 16.93 1.21 3.14
N TRP A 127 15.68 1.66 3.11
CA TRP A 127 15.02 2.11 1.88
C TRP A 127 15.72 3.27 1.18
N PRO A 128 16.13 4.35 1.87
CA PRO A 128 16.91 5.44 1.25
C PRO A 128 18.20 4.94 0.62
N GLN A 129 18.92 4.00 1.25
CA GLN A 129 20.15 3.43 0.70
C GLN A 129 19.91 2.65 -0.60
N LEU A 130 18.76 1.98 -0.73
CA LEU A 130 18.34 1.32 -1.97
C LEU A 130 18.04 2.34 -3.07
N VAL A 131 17.41 3.47 -2.73
CA VAL A 131 17.14 4.55 -3.69
C VAL A 131 18.45 5.14 -4.20
N GLU A 132 19.40 5.45 -3.31
CA GLU A 132 20.70 6.02 -3.67
C GLU A 132 21.49 5.12 -4.62
N ARG A 133 21.36 3.80 -4.47
CA ARG A 133 21.97 2.79 -5.34
C ARG A 133 21.17 2.52 -6.63
N GLY A 134 20.04 3.20 -6.82
CA GLY A 134 19.17 3.05 -7.99
C GLY A 134 18.44 1.71 -8.07
N LEU A 135 18.30 1.02 -6.93
CA LEU A 135 17.62 -0.27 -6.81
C LEU A 135 16.10 -0.14 -6.75
N VAL A 136 15.62 1.05 -6.38
CA VAL A 136 14.20 1.42 -6.35
C VAL A 136 14.04 2.85 -6.88
N LYS A 137 12.86 3.17 -7.43
CA LYS A 137 12.55 4.49 -8.01
C LYS A 137 12.01 5.47 -6.98
N HIS A 138 11.09 5.02 -6.12
CA HIS A 138 10.33 5.92 -5.26
C HIS A 138 11.01 6.08 -3.89
N LYS A 139 11.27 7.34 -3.51
CA LYS A 139 11.87 7.69 -2.21
C LYS A 139 10.96 7.41 -1.02
N GLU A 140 9.66 7.63 -1.17
CA GLU A 140 8.72 7.51 -0.06
C GLU A 140 8.13 6.11 0.03
N PHE A 141 8.66 5.32 0.96
CA PHE A 141 8.13 4.01 1.34
C PHE A 141 6.63 4.06 1.72
N GLN A 142 6.20 5.11 2.42
CA GLN A 142 4.80 5.33 2.80
C GLN A 142 3.87 5.56 1.59
N ALA A 143 4.38 6.12 0.48
CA ALA A 143 3.61 6.26 -0.75
C ALA A 143 3.40 4.90 -1.46
N ILE A 144 4.31 3.93 -1.26
CA ILE A 144 4.19 2.56 -1.77
C ILE A 144 3.20 1.75 -0.93
N LEU A 145 3.26 1.86 0.41
CA LEU A 145 2.31 1.21 1.33
C LEU A 145 0.87 1.73 1.18
N ASN A 146 0.70 3.01 0.82
CA ASN A 146 -0.61 3.62 0.61
C ASN A 146 -1.17 3.44 -0.80
N LYS A 147 -0.36 3.00 -1.78
CA LYS A 147 -0.86 2.60 -3.10
C LYS A 147 -1.78 1.38 -2.94
N THR A 148 -2.90 1.43 -3.66
CA THR A 148 -4.02 0.47 -3.63
C THR A 148 -3.59 -1.00 -3.79
N GLU A 149 -2.46 -1.29 -4.45
CA GLU A 149 -1.92 -2.65 -4.57
C GLU A 149 -1.42 -3.27 -3.25
N PHE A 150 -1.06 -2.47 -2.23
CA PHE A 150 -0.72 -3.02 -0.90
C PHE A 150 -1.96 -3.27 -0.03
N LYS A 151 -2.97 -2.39 -0.12
CA LYS A 151 -4.25 -2.52 0.61
C LYS A 151 -5.19 -3.58 0.02
N TYR A 152 -5.01 -3.96 -1.24
CA TYR A 152 -5.89 -4.88 -1.97
C TYR A 152 -5.17 -6.08 -2.62
N SER A 153 -3.90 -6.36 -2.27
CA SER A 153 -3.29 -7.66 -2.62
C SER A 153 -4.14 -8.78 -1.97
N PRO A 154 -4.52 -9.85 -2.70
CA PRO A 154 -5.61 -10.76 -2.36
C PRO A 154 -5.29 -11.75 -1.22
N GLN A 155 -4.55 -11.31 -0.21
CA GLN A 155 -4.09 -12.13 0.91
C GLN A 155 -4.23 -11.45 2.26
N THR A 156 -4.84 -10.26 2.37
CA THR A 156 -5.43 -9.81 3.63
C THR A 156 -6.88 -10.26 3.69
N SER A 157 -7.11 -11.57 3.86
CA SER A 157 -8.42 -12.05 4.30
C SER A 157 -8.77 -11.30 5.58
N LEU A 158 -9.78 -10.45 5.50
CA LEU A 158 -10.31 -9.75 6.68
C LEU A 158 -10.66 -10.82 7.70
N THR A 159 -10.20 -10.67 8.94
CA THR A 159 -10.66 -11.57 10.01
C THR A 159 -12.18 -11.43 10.16
N ASP A 160 -12.88 -12.49 10.59
CA ASP A 160 -14.34 -12.47 10.75
C ASP A 160 -14.82 -11.28 11.59
N LYS A 161 -14.03 -10.88 12.59
CA LYS A 161 -14.28 -9.70 13.42
C LYS A 161 -14.19 -8.39 12.63
N GLN A 162 -13.24 -8.26 11.70
CA GLN A 162 -13.11 -7.09 10.83
C GLN A 162 -14.22 -7.06 9.77
N ILE A 163 -14.61 -8.21 9.22
CA ILE A 163 -15.78 -8.33 8.32
C ILE A 163 -17.04 -7.90 9.07
N ALA A 164 -17.28 -8.44 10.27
CA ALA A 164 -18.43 -8.07 11.09
C ALA A 164 -18.43 -6.56 11.43
N THR A 165 -17.27 -5.99 11.74
CA THR A 165 -17.14 -4.56 12.04
C THR A 165 -17.43 -3.70 10.81
N LEU A 166 -16.90 -4.06 9.63
CA LEU A 166 -17.18 -3.38 8.37
C LEU A 166 -18.65 -3.47 7.99
N THR A 167 -19.26 -4.64 8.10
CA THR A 167 -20.70 -4.86 7.86
C THR A 167 -21.54 -3.98 8.79
N ASN A 168 -21.17 -3.87 10.07
CA ASN A 168 -21.87 -3.01 11.01
C ASN A 168 -21.76 -1.52 10.65
N ILE A 169 -20.58 -1.05 10.22
CA ILE A 169 -20.38 0.34 9.79
C ILE A 169 -21.20 0.64 8.53
N VAL A 170 -21.16 -0.24 7.53
CA VAL A 170 -21.93 -0.09 6.29
C VAL A 170 -23.43 -0.10 6.57
N ASN A 171 -23.90 -1.01 7.42
CA ASN A 171 -25.31 -1.07 7.82
C ASN A 171 -25.73 0.18 8.61
N ALA A 172 -24.88 0.70 9.50
CA ALA A 172 -25.15 1.94 10.23
C ALA A 172 -25.24 3.14 9.29
N ILE A 173 -24.38 3.23 8.28
CA ILE A 173 -24.43 4.27 7.25
C ILE A 173 -25.72 4.15 6.42
N HIS A 174 -26.05 2.96 5.91
CA HIS A 174 -27.30 2.75 5.16
C HIS A 174 -28.55 3.07 6.00
N THR A 175 -28.54 2.70 7.29
CA THR A 175 -29.65 2.98 8.21
C THR A 175 -29.78 4.48 8.46
N SER A 176 -28.66 5.17 8.70
CA SER A 176 -28.66 6.63 8.91
C SER A 176 -29.08 7.42 7.67
N ALA A 177 -28.69 6.96 6.47
CA ALA A 177 -29.11 7.55 5.20
C ALA A 177 -30.60 7.33 4.93
N SER A 178 -31.13 6.15 5.29
CA SER A 178 -32.55 5.82 5.15
C SER A 178 -33.42 6.65 6.11
N GLN A 179 -32.98 6.81 7.36
CA GLN A 179 -33.65 7.66 8.35
C GLN A 179 -33.62 9.14 7.99
N ASN A 180 -32.52 9.64 7.42
CA ASN A 180 -32.44 11.02 6.92
C ASN A 180 -33.39 11.24 5.73
N ASN A 181 -33.49 10.28 4.81
CA ASN A 181 -34.39 10.37 3.66
C ASN A 181 -35.88 10.38 4.09
N GLU A 182 -36.26 9.54 5.07
CA GLU A 182 -37.62 9.56 5.63
C GLU A 182 -37.94 10.84 6.40
N ARG A 183 -36.99 11.39 7.16
CA ARG A 183 -37.16 12.69 7.84
C ARG A 183 -37.32 13.83 6.83
N GLN A 184 -36.54 13.84 5.75
CA GLN A 184 -36.68 14.82 4.66
C GLN A 184 -38.05 14.73 3.98
N LYS A 185 -38.53 13.51 3.70
CA LYS A 185 -39.86 13.25 3.11
C LYS A 185 -41.01 13.65 4.04
N ARG A 186 -40.88 13.46 5.36
CA ARG A 186 -41.88 13.90 6.35
C ARG A 186 -41.93 15.41 6.55
N LEU A 187 -40.81 16.11 6.40
CA LEU A 187 -40.72 17.56 6.56
C LEU A 187 -41.10 18.34 5.29
N GLY A 188 -41.02 17.73 4.11
CA GLY A 188 -41.39 18.36 2.83
C GLY A 188 -42.81 18.95 2.78
N PRO A 189 -43.86 18.21 3.20
CA PRO A 189 -45.23 18.73 3.23
C PRO A 189 -45.45 19.86 4.24
N TYR A 190 -44.80 19.80 5.40
CA TYR A 190 -44.88 20.86 6.42
C TYR A 190 -44.18 22.15 5.96
N PHE A 191 -43.04 22.02 5.28
CA PHE A 191 -42.31 23.16 4.74
C PHE A 191 -43.10 23.87 3.61
N TRP A 192 -43.75 23.10 2.73
CA TRP A 192 -44.60 23.65 1.66
C TRP A 192 -45.83 24.37 2.22
N LYS A 193 -46.46 23.82 3.28
CA LYS A 193 -47.62 24.43 3.95
C LYS A 193 -47.28 25.77 4.63
N VAL A 194 -46.09 25.89 5.21
CA VAL A 194 -45.60 27.15 5.82
C VAL A 194 -45.24 28.20 4.77
N MET A 195 -44.82 27.79 3.57
CA MET A 195 -44.47 28.70 2.46
C MET A 195 -45.69 29.30 1.73
N GLN A 196 -46.88 28.71 1.88
CA GLN A 196 -48.13 29.14 1.25
C GLN A 196 -48.99 30.09 2.12
N GLU A 197 -48.63 30.33 3.39
CA GLU A 197 -49.34 31.26 4.28
C GLU A 197 -48.64 32.63 4.30
N PRO A 198 -49.21 33.70 3.70
CA PRO A 198 -48.57 35.01 3.62
C PRO A 198 -48.44 35.74 4.97
N GLU A 199 -49.19 35.37 6.01
CA GLU A 199 -49.17 36.07 7.31
C GLU A 199 -48.15 35.53 8.34
N ARG A 200 -47.47 34.41 8.09
CA ARG A 200 -46.45 33.87 9.02
C ARG A 200 -45.01 34.16 8.62
N ARG A 201 -44.77 35.11 7.71
CA ARG A 201 -43.41 35.52 7.30
C ARG A 201 -42.66 36.41 8.29
N SER A 202 -43.32 36.94 9.33
CA SER A 202 -42.71 37.95 10.21
C SER A 202 -42.38 37.51 11.65
N LEU A 203 -42.62 36.26 12.06
CA LEU A 203 -42.51 35.88 13.49
C LEU A 203 -41.81 34.54 13.80
N HIS A 204 -40.86 34.04 13.00
CA HIS A 204 -40.14 32.80 13.35
C HIS A 204 -38.60 32.92 13.31
N PRO A 205 -37.88 32.69 14.43
CA PRO A 205 -36.42 32.82 14.50
C PRO A 205 -35.67 31.75 13.70
N LEU A 206 -36.35 30.71 13.21
CA LEU A 206 -35.76 29.66 12.36
C LEU A 206 -35.68 30.02 10.86
N CYS A 207 -36.26 31.16 10.45
CA CYS A 207 -36.23 31.57 9.04
C CYS A 207 -34.85 32.09 8.59
N SER A 208 -34.04 32.66 9.50
CA SER A 208 -32.70 33.16 9.16
C SER A 208 -31.60 32.08 9.08
N ILE A 209 -31.74 30.96 9.79
CA ILE A 209 -30.68 29.94 9.89
C ILE A 209 -30.80 28.89 8.78
N THR A 210 -32.01 28.54 8.37
CA THR A 210 -32.25 27.44 7.41
C THR A 210 -31.94 27.84 5.97
N LEU A 211 -32.17 29.11 5.59
CA LEU A 211 -31.88 29.61 4.24
C LEU A 211 -30.38 29.64 3.90
N ARG A 212 -29.48 29.79 4.88
CA ARG A 212 -28.02 29.76 4.63
C ARG A 212 -27.46 28.36 4.36
N ARG A 213 -28.14 27.29 4.77
CA ARG A 213 -27.62 25.91 4.62
C ARG A 213 -28.01 25.26 3.29
N THR A 214 -29.15 25.63 2.71
CA THR A 214 -29.64 25.04 1.46
C THR A 214 -28.93 25.60 0.22
N LEU A 215 -28.52 26.87 0.24
CA LEU A 215 -27.84 27.51 -0.91
C LEU A 215 -26.42 26.99 -1.17
N ILE A 216 -25.74 26.41 -0.17
CA ILE A 216 -24.37 25.88 -0.33
C ILE A 216 -24.39 24.45 -0.92
N SER A 217 -25.54 23.76 -0.90
CA SER A 217 -25.63 22.35 -1.33
C SER A 217 -26.12 22.14 -2.77
N THR A 218 -26.62 23.18 -3.45
CA THR A 218 -27.25 23.03 -4.79
C THR A 218 -26.36 23.42 -5.97
N GLU A 219 -25.11 23.85 -5.75
CA GLU A 219 -24.19 24.22 -6.83
C GLU A 219 -23.40 23.05 -7.45
N SER A 220 -23.72 21.80 -7.14
CA SER A 220 -23.11 20.65 -7.83
C SER A 220 -24.14 19.67 -8.37
N LYS A 221 -24.41 19.88 -9.66
CA LYS A 221 -24.64 18.87 -10.71
C LYS A 221 -25.82 17.92 -10.51
N SER A 222 -26.88 18.17 -11.27
CA SER A 222 -27.49 17.11 -12.12
C SER A 222 -28.52 17.72 -13.08
N VAL A 223 -28.11 17.86 -14.34
CA VAL A 223 -28.96 18.00 -15.52
C VAL A 223 -29.66 16.67 -15.75
N TRP A 224 -30.99 16.62 -15.78
CA TRP A 224 -31.75 15.53 -16.43
C TRP A 224 -33.10 16.02 -16.98
N TYR A 225 -33.16 16.07 -18.32
CA TYR A 225 -34.24 15.74 -19.25
C TYR A 225 -35.71 16.10 -18.93
N PHE A 226 -36.25 17.02 -19.74
CA PHE A 226 -37.67 17.12 -20.05
C PHE A 226 -38.11 16.02 -21.02
N PRO A 227 -39.24 15.34 -20.79
CA PRO A 227 -40.09 14.84 -21.85
C PRO A 227 -41.33 15.73 -21.97
N ILE A 228 -41.45 16.37 -23.14
CA ILE A 228 -42.69 17.03 -23.58
C ILE A 228 -43.64 15.92 -24.05
N LEU A 229 -44.86 15.90 -23.52
CA LEU A 229 -46.00 15.19 -24.11
C LEU A 229 -47.27 16.07 -24.02
N PRO A 230 -48.25 15.83 -24.92
CA PRO A 230 -48.93 16.89 -25.65
C PRO A 230 -50.18 17.42 -24.93
N HIS A 231 -50.50 18.68 -25.25
CA HIS A 231 -51.76 19.32 -24.88
C HIS A 231 -52.92 18.66 -25.64
N GLU A 232 -53.88 18.13 -24.89
CA GLU A 232 -55.26 17.98 -25.33
C GLU A 232 -56.07 19.23 -24.96
N VAL A 233 -56.82 19.70 -25.97
CA VAL A 233 -58.17 20.29 -25.93
C VAL A 233 -58.38 21.58 -25.12
N ASN A 234 -58.54 22.71 -25.83
CA ASN A 234 -59.86 23.13 -26.33
C ASN A 234 -59.71 24.12 -27.49
#